data_AF-X5GL68-F1
#
_entry.id   AF-X5GL68-F1
#
_cell.length_a   1.000
_cell.length_b   1.000
_cell.length_c   1.000
_cell.angle_alpha   90.00
_cell.angle_beta   90.00
_cell.angle_gamma   90.00
#
_symmetry.space_group_name_H-M   'P 1'
#
loop_
_entity.id
_entity.type
_entity.pdbx_description
1 polymer ?
#
loop_
_entity_poly.entity_id
_entity_poly.type
_entity_poly.pdbx_seq_one_letter_code
_entity_poly.pdbx_strand_id
1 'polypeptide(L)'
;MDLILLSYGVSAALLLPSRRCNYDKSLNFCYTGDPSVDALINPNMDTNFAPMLYRSKFTDYCIVNNPKVAENIVFLYGHNPSGNSVYLIFLHPVGSMPTMFQQGSLLDDTNFISAGIVDHSMSNSSPEEKTKYLFTQVKNLINISATNPVSSINQFTYFNSKGCVFCTEYATTSLRTVDVDSVSGNQVFRMKFY
;
A
#
# COMPACT_ATOMS: atom_id res chain seq x y z
N MET A 1 1.55 15.72 3.60
CA MET A 1 2.11 14.38 3.36
C MET A 1 2.67 14.41 1.96
N ASP A 2 3.97 14.16 1.79
CA ASP A 2 4.66 14.20 0.49
C ASP A 2 5.71 13.09 0.48
N LEU A 3 5.40 12.02 -0.26
CA LEU A 3 6.20 10.80 -0.32
C LEU A 3 6.63 10.54 -1.75
N ILE A 4 7.82 9.96 -1.94
CA ILE A 4 8.36 9.49 -3.21
C ILE A 4 8.57 7.99 -3.16
N LEU A 5 8.17 7.29 -4.22
CA LEU A 5 8.38 5.85 -4.37
C LEU A 5 9.63 5.57 -5.20
N LEU A 6 10.52 4.76 -4.65
CA LEU A 6 11.76 4.34 -5.27
C LEU A 6 11.78 2.81 -5.42
N SER A 7 12.36 2.30 -6.50
CA SER A 7 12.65 0.88 -6.63
C SER A 7 13.77 0.49 -5.66
N TYR A 8 13.64 -0.62 -4.94
CA TYR A 8 14.57 -1.00 -3.89
C TYR A 8 14.86 -2.50 -3.89
N GLY A 9 16.14 -2.87 -4.01
CA GLY A 9 16.56 -4.26 -4.12
C GLY A 9 15.99 -4.94 -5.37
N VAL A 10 15.60 -6.22 -5.22
CA VAL A 10 15.15 -7.07 -6.34
C VAL A 10 13.64 -7.06 -6.54
N SER A 11 12.86 -6.98 -5.47
CA SER A 11 11.39 -7.11 -5.53
C SER A 11 10.65 -6.13 -4.61
N ALA A 12 11.35 -5.19 -4.00
CA ALA A 12 10.75 -4.24 -3.06
C ALA A 12 10.68 -2.82 -3.65
N ALA A 13 9.87 -2.01 -3.00
CA ALA A 13 9.83 -0.57 -3.23
C ALA A 13 10.02 0.15 -1.90
N LEU A 14 10.69 1.30 -1.96
CA LEU A 14 10.95 2.13 -0.80
C LEU A 14 10.16 3.42 -0.95
N LEU A 15 9.23 3.64 -0.02
CA LEU A 15 8.45 4.86 0.06
C LEU A 15 9.11 5.78 1.08
N LEU A 16 9.56 6.97 0.67
CA LEU A 16 10.27 7.91 1.53
C LEU A 16 9.62 9.29 1.53
N PRO A 17 9.79 10.10 2.58
CA PRO A 17 9.50 11.52 2.49
C PRO A 17 10.31 12.17 1.37
N SER A 18 9.64 12.88 0.45
CA SER A 18 10.28 13.48 -0.74
C SER A 18 11.50 14.34 -0.40
N ARG A 19 11.47 15.02 0.76
CA ARG A 19 12.58 15.86 1.29
C ARG A 19 13.86 15.08 1.67
N ARG A 20 13.77 13.76 1.85
CA ARG A 20 14.93 12.90 2.16
C ARG A 20 15.58 12.32 0.91
N CYS A 21 15.06 12.67 -0.28
CA CYS A 21 15.53 12.17 -1.54
C CYS A 21 16.08 13.32 -2.39
N ASN A 22 17.29 13.13 -2.88
CA ASN A 22 17.89 13.95 -3.93
C ASN A 22 17.70 13.26 -5.28
N TYR A 23 17.73 14.03 -6.37
CA TYR A 23 17.58 13.52 -7.71
C TYR A 23 18.71 14.04 -8.60
N ASP A 24 19.53 13.12 -9.10
CA ASP A 24 20.51 13.38 -10.13
C ASP A 24 19.85 13.26 -11.50
N LYS A 25 19.66 14.41 -12.15
CA LYS A 25 19.06 14.49 -13.49
C LYS A 25 19.92 13.82 -14.56
N SER A 26 21.24 13.82 -14.41
CA SER A 26 22.17 13.29 -15.42
C SER A 26 22.14 11.75 -15.46
N LEU A 27 21.92 11.13 -14.30
CA LEU A 27 21.84 9.69 -14.13
C LEU A 27 20.40 9.15 -14.09
N ASN A 28 19.40 10.05 -14.12
CA ASN A 28 18.00 9.73 -13.84
C ASN A 28 17.84 8.89 -12.55
N PHE A 29 18.57 9.28 -11.51
CA PHE A 29 18.75 8.46 -10.31
C PHE A 29 18.42 9.24 -9.04
N CYS A 30 17.76 8.58 -8.10
CA CYS A 30 17.43 9.12 -6.79
C CYS A 30 18.31 8.52 -5.71
N TYR A 31 18.76 9.34 -4.76
CA TYR A 31 19.62 8.93 -3.65
C TYR A 31 19.25 9.69 -2.37
N THR A 32 19.59 9.12 -1.23
CA THR A 32 19.22 9.59 0.11
C THR A 32 20.42 10.18 0.87
N GLY A 33 21.65 9.89 0.43
CA GLY A 33 22.88 10.25 1.12
C GLY A 33 23.30 9.22 2.17
N ASP A 34 22.51 8.16 2.38
CA ASP A 34 22.90 6.97 3.14
C ASP A 34 23.40 5.89 2.17
N PRO A 35 24.71 5.57 2.16
CA PRO A 35 25.27 4.60 1.23
C PRO A 35 24.62 3.21 1.29
N SER A 36 24.11 2.81 2.46
CA SER A 36 23.49 1.50 2.64
C SER A 36 22.13 1.39 1.94
N VAL A 37 21.35 2.47 1.97
CA VAL A 37 20.08 2.59 1.26
C VAL A 37 20.34 2.81 -0.24
N ASP A 38 21.28 3.71 -0.56
CA ASP A 38 21.56 4.13 -1.92
C ASP A 38 22.10 2.98 -2.80
N ALA A 39 22.88 2.06 -2.22
CA ALA A 39 23.37 0.87 -2.90
C ALA A 39 22.24 -0.08 -3.35
N LEU A 40 21.06 0.01 -2.74
CA LEU A 40 19.91 -0.85 -3.03
C LEU A 40 18.87 -0.15 -3.90
N ILE A 41 18.95 1.17 -4.11
CA ILE A 41 18.05 1.85 -5.04
C ILE A 41 18.46 1.47 -6.47
N ASN A 42 17.54 0.87 -7.23
CA ASN A 42 17.82 0.47 -8.61
C ASN A 42 16.63 0.75 -9.54
N PRO A 43 16.65 1.84 -10.32
CA PRO A 43 15.55 2.19 -11.23
C PRO A 43 15.41 1.26 -12.43
N ASN A 44 16.44 0.47 -12.75
CA ASN A 44 16.51 -0.33 -13.98
C ASN A 44 16.08 -1.79 -13.77
N MET A 45 15.67 -2.16 -12.56
CA MET A 45 15.16 -3.52 -12.31
C MET A 45 13.82 -3.70 -12.99
N ASP A 46 13.58 -4.86 -13.60
CA ASP A 46 12.28 -5.17 -14.20
C ASP A 46 11.36 -5.77 -13.11
N THR A 47 10.89 -4.92 -12.19
CA THR A 47 9.98 -5.32 -11.11
C THR A 47 8.57 -4.82 -11.39
N ASN A 48 7.59 -5.35 -10.64
CA ASN A 48 6.20 -4.87 -10.63
C ASN A 48 6.09 -3.34 -10.41
N PHE A 49 7.14 -2.67 -9.93
CA PHE A 49 7.17 -1.26 -9.56
C PHE A 49 7.88 -0.34 -10.58
N ALA A 50 8.72 -0.88 -11.46
CA ALA A 50 9.95 -0.15 -11.77
C ALA A 50 9.95 0.85 -12.94
N PRO A 51 9.23 0.71 -14.07
CA PRO A 51 9.26 1.79 -15.06
C PRO A 51 8.23 2.88 -14.78
N MET A 52 6.98 2.51 -14.52
CA MET A 52 5.86 3.45 -14.55
C MET A 52 5.66 4.23 -13.25
N LEU A 53 6.09 3.66 -12.12
CA LEU A 53 5.85 4.22 -10.79
C LEU A 53 7.12 4.77 -10.12
N TYR A 54 8.30 4.51 -10.68
CA TYR A 54 9.55 5.06 -10.15
C TYR A 54 9.47 6.60 -10.08
N ARG A 55 9.87 7.14 -8.93
CA ARG A 55 9.81 8.58 -8.59
C ARG A 55 8.40 9.18 -8.57
N SER A 56 7.37 8.35 -8.49
CA SER A 56 6.02 8.83 -8.24
C SER A 56 5.95 9.56 -6.91
N LYS A 57 5.31 10.73 -6.93
CA LYS A 57 5.09 11.56 -5.74
C LYS A 57 3.65 11.47 -5.30
N PHE A 58 3.45 11.08 -4.05
CA PHE A 58 2.15 10.91 -3.43
C PHE A 58 1.89 12.06 -2.45
N THR A 59 0.77 12.74 -2.65
CA THR A 59 0.42 13.96 -1.91
C THR A 59 -0.94 13.90 -1.25
N ASP A 60 -1.74 12.89 -1.57
CA ASP A 60 -3.02 12.62 -0.91
C ASP A 60 -3.15 11.14 -0.55
N TYR A 61 -4.04 10.85 0.39
CA TYR A 61 -4.28 9.49 0.85
C TYR A 61 -5.67 9.27 1.41
N CYS A 62 -6.09 8.01 1.40
CA CYS A 62 -7.24 7.51 2.14
C CYS A 62 -6.84 6.26 2.93
N ILE A 63 -7.55 6.00 4.01
CA ILE A 63 -7.36 4.82 4.85
C ILE A 63 -8.66 4.05 4.89
N VAL A 64 -8.57 2.74 4.71
CA VAL A 64 -9.66 1.82 5.04
C VAL A 64 -9.23 1.01 6.24
N ASN A 65 -10.00 1.12 7.33
CA ASN A 65 -9.74 0.45 8.59
C ASN A 65 -10.81 -0.60 8.87
N ASN A 66 -10.40 -1.73 9.43
CA ASN A 66 -11.29 -2.71 10.04
C ASN A 66 -10.81 -2.96 11.48
N PRO A 67 -11.65 -2.76 12.51
CA PRO A 67 -11.25 -2.94 13.91
C PRO A 67 -10.72 -4.33 14.28
N LYS A 68 -11.03 -5.36 13.48
CA LYS A 68 -10.57 -6.74 13.69
C LYS A 68 -9.24 -7.03 13.00
N VAL A 69 -8.74 -6.11 12.18
CA VAL A 69 -7.46 -6.24 11.45
C VAL A 69 -6.46 -5.29 12.09
N ALA A 70 -5.26 -5.78 12.40
CA ALA A 70 -4.21 -4.99 13.05
C ALA A 70 -3.55 -3.94 12.13
N GLU A 71 -3.97 -3.92 10.86
CA GLU A 71 -3.37 -3.14 9.79
C GLU A 71 -4.45 -2.28 9.11
N ASN A 72 -4.06 -1.07 8.75
CA ASN A 72 -4.78 -0.19 7.85
C ASN A 72 -4.48 -0.57 6.41
N ILE A 73 -5.49 -0.47 5.55
CA ILE A 73 -5.29 -0.52 4.11
C ILE A 73 -5.12 0.92 3.65
N VAL A 74 -3.91 1.26 3.24
CA VAL A 74 -3.52 2.62 2.88
C VAL A 74 -3.59 2.78 1.37
N PHE A 75 -4.33 3.78 0.92
CA PHE A 75 -4.41 4.18 -0.48
C PHE A 75 -3.68 5.51 -0.62
N LEU A 76 -2.64 5.55 -1.43
CA LEU A 76 -1.91 6.78 -1.77
C LEU A 76 -2.23 7.20 -3.18
N TYR A 77 -2.37 8.51 -3.39
CA TYR A 77 -2.65 9.11 -4.68
C TYR A 77 -1.61 10.18 -5.00
N GLY A 78 -1.20 10.22 -6.27
CA GLY A 78 -0.09 11.02 -6.70
C GLY A 78 0.09 11.08 -8.20
N HIS A 79 1.27 11.53 -8.63
CA HIS A 79 1.65 11.58 -10.03
C HIS A 79 3.06 11.04 -10.25
N ASN A 80 3.26 10.35 -11.37
CA ASN A 80 4.60 9.96 -11.82
C ASN A 80 5.32 11.11 -12.55
N PRO A 81 6.62 10.99 -12.88
CA PRO A 81 7.37 12.05 -13.56
C PRO A 81 6.80 12.47 -14.93
N SER A 82 6.04 11.59 -15.59
CA SER A 82 5.36 11.87 -16.86
C SER A 82 4.04 12.65 -16.67
N GLY A 83 3.63 12.92 -15.44
CA GLY A 83 2.39 13.62 -15.11
C GLY A 83 1.15 12.73 -15.05
N ASN A 84 1.29 11.41 -15.18
CA ASN A 84 0.15 10.49 -15.07
C ASN A 84 -0.26 10.34 -13.61
N SER A 85 -1.58 10.37 -13.36
CA SER A 85 -2.17 10.04 -12.05
C SER A 85 -1.86 8.58 -11.69
N VAL A 86 -1.35 8.35 -10.49
CA VAL A 86 -0.99 7.01 -10.00
C VAL A 86 -1.59 6.73 -8.63
N TYR A 87 -1.70 5.45 -8.31
CA TYR A 87 -2.11 4.96 -7.01
C TYR A 87 -1.14 3.90 -6.48
N LEU A 88 -1.07 3.79 -5.15
CA LEU A 88 -0.35 2.75 -4.42
C LEU A 88 -1.21 2.27 -3.25
N ILE A 89 -1.32 0.95 -3.07
CA ILE A 89 -2.12 0.29 -2.04
C ILE A 89 -1.25 -0.70 -1.29
N PHE A 90 -1.23 -0.58 0.04
CA PHE A 90 -0.46 -1.45 0.92
C PHE A 90 -1.08 -1.53 2.31
N LEU A 91 -0.66 -2.53 3.08
CA LEU A 91 -0.99 -2.71 4.49
C LEU A 91 0.01 -1.95 5.36
N HIS A 92 -0.49 -1.25 6.38
CA HIS A 92 0.36 -0.55 7.35
C HIS A 92 -0.18 -0.67 8.77
N PRO A 93 0.67 -0.92 9.79
CA PRO A 93 0.19 -1.08 11.16
C PRO A 93 -0.68 0.09 11.66
N VAL A 94 -1.76 -0.26 12.38
CA VAL A 94 -2.65 0.73 12.99
C VAL A 94 -1.88 1.56 14.02
N GLY A 95 -2.07 2.89 13.99
CA GLY A 95 -1.38 3.83 14.87
C GLY A 95 0.01 4.27 14.40
N SER A 96 0.57 3.65 13.36
CA SER A 96 1.93 3.95 12.87
C SER A 96 1.98 4.85 11.63
N MET A 97 0.86 5.44 11.23
CA MET A 97 0.79 6.36 10.07
C MET A 97 1.71 7.58 10.21
N PRO A 98 1.79 8.28 11.37
CA PRO A 98 2.69 9.42 11.52
C PRO A 98 4.16 9.04 11.29
N THR A 99 4.58 7.87 11.77
CA THR A 99 5.94 7.36 11.58
C THR A 99 6.23 7.10 10.11
N MET A 100 5.29 6.50 9.36
CA MET A 100 5.46 6.28 7.92
C MET A 100 5.67 7.60 7.16
N PHE A 101 4.92 8.64 7.50
CA PHE A 101 5.10 9.96 6.87
C PHE A 101 6.41 10.66 7.24
N GLN A 102 7.03 10.30 8.36
CA GLN A 102 8.28 10.90 8.82
C GLN A 102 9.52 10.13 8.36
N GLN A 103 9.43 8.80 8.33
CA GLN A 103 10.58 7.91 8.14
C GLN A 103 10.51 7.16 6.80
N GLY A 104 9.32 6.96 6.25
CA GLY A 104 9.08 6.13 5.08
C GLY A 104 8.62 4.71 5.45
N SER A 105 8.54 3.84 4.46
CA SER A 105 8.21 2.42 4.61
C SER A 105 8.81 1.59 3.48
N LEU A 106 9.30 0.40 3.83
CA LEU A 106 9.65 -0.63 2.86
C LEU A 106 8.37 -1.38 2.47
N LEU A 107 8.14 -1.51 1.17
CA LEU A 107 7.04 -2.24 0.58
C LEU A 107 7.61 -3.50 -0.08
N ASP A 108 7.21 -4.65 0.44
CA ASP A 108 7.62 -5.96 -0.04
C ASP A 108 6.38 -6.86 -0.23
N ASP A 109 6.60 -8.13 -0.53
CA ASP A 109 5.51 -9.08 -0.80
C ASP A 109 4.59 -9.34 0.42
N THR A 110 4.95 -8.87 1.61
CA THR A 110 4.16 -9.07 2.84
C THR A 110 3.10 -7.99 3.04
N ASN A 111 3.37 -6.76 2.60
CA ASN A 111 2.51 -5.60 2.85
C ASN A 111 2.03 -4.91 1.57
N PHE A 112 2.70 -5.09 0.44
CA PHE A 112 2.24 -4.55 -0.84
C PHE A 112 0.96 -5.26 -1.31
N ILE A 113 -0.01 -4.48 -1.79
CA ILE A 113 -1.25 -5.02 -2.36
C ILE A 113 -1.31 -4.77 -3.87
N SER A 114 -1.20 -3.51 -4.29
CA SER A 114 -1.37 -3.13 -5.70
C SER A 114 -0.85 -1.72 -5.94
N ALA A 115 -0.46 -1.43 -7.18
CA ALA A 115 -0.16 -0.09 -7.63
C ALA A 115 -0.37 0.03 -9.15
N GLY A 116 -0.54 1.25 -9.63
CA GLY A 116 -0.68 1.48 -11.06
C GLY A 116 -1.01 2.91 -11.44
N ILE A 117 -1.19 3.12 -12.74
CA ILE A 117 -1.73 4.35 -13.29
C ILE A 117 -3.25 4.31 -13.13
N VAL A 118 -3.84 5.42 -12.68
CA VAL A 118 -5.28 5.58 -12.59
C VAL A 118 -5.85 5.64 -14.00
N ASP A 119 -6.84 4.80 -14.30
CA ASP A 119 -7.53 4.81 -15.60
C ASP A 119 -8.11 6.20 -15.90
N HIS A 120 -8.09 6.59 -17.19
CA HIS A 120 -8.63 7.85 -17.68
C HIS A 120 -10.07 8.11 -17.23
N SER A 121 -10.88 7.03 -17.11
CA SER A 121 -12.26 7.11 -16.60
C SER A 121 -12.35 7.66 -15.16
N MET A 122 -11.30 7.47 -14.35
CA MET A 122 -11.21 7.87 -12.94
C MET A 122 -10.28 9.07 -12.72
N SER A 123 -9.66 9.64 -13.75
CA SER A 123 -8.69 10.74 -13.60
C SER A 123 -9.28 11.94 -12.83
N ASN A 124 -10.53 12.29 -13.12
CA ASN A 124 -11.23 13.42 -12.52
C ASN A 124 -11.98 13.09 -11.22
N SER A 125 -11.99 11.82 -10.81
CA SER A 125 -12.66 11.40 -9.57
C SER A 125 -11.89 11.83 -8.33
N SER A 126 -12.62 12.03 -7.23
CA SER A 126 -11.99 12.36 -5.95
C SER A 126 -11.20 11.17 -5.39
N PRO A 127 -10.24 11.38 -4.48
CA PRO A 127 -9.58 10.31 -3.74
C PRO A 127 -10.58 9.33 -3.09
N GLU A 128 -11.68 9.84 -2.53
CA GLU A 128 -12.74 9.04 -1.90
C GLU A 128 -13.45 8.11 -2.91
N GLU A 129 -13.75 8.62 -4.10
CA GLU A 129 -14.35 7.82 -5.18
C GLU A 129 -13.40 6.74 -5.69
N LYS A 130 -12.15 7.12 -5.93
CA LYS A 130 -11.06 6.20 -6.31
C LYS A 130 -10.88 5.11 -5.26
N THR A 131 -10.94 5.46 -3.97
CA THR A 131 -10.77 4.51 -2.87
C THR A 131 -11.87 3.45 -2.87
N LYS A 132 -13.14 3.86 -2.99
CA LYS A 132 -14.28 2.92 -3.05
C LYS A 132 -14.15 1.94 -4.22
N TYR A 133 -13.81 2.47 -5.39
CA TYR A 133 -13.62 1.67 -6.59
C TYR A 133 -12.45 0.68 -6.43
N LEU A 134 -11.27 1.18 -6.06
CA LEU A 134 -10.06 0.35 -5.93
C LEU A 134 -10.20 -0.70 -4.83
N PHE A 135 -10.82 -0.36 -3.69
CA PHE A 135 -11.05 -1.31 -2.62
C PHE A 135 -11.87 -2.52 -3.08
N THR A 136 -12.90 -2.30 -3.90
CA THR A 136 -13.71 -3.39 -4.48
C THR A 136 -12.85 -4.34 -5.31
N GLN A 137 -11.83 -3.83 -6.01
CA GLN A 137 -10.92 -4.63 -6.84
C GLN A 137 -9.89 -5.41 -6.04
N VAL A 138 -9.46 -4.90 -4.88
CA VAL A 138 -8.32 -5.46 -4.13
C VAL A 138 -8.68 -6.14 -2.82
N LYS A 139 -9.91 -6.01 -2.31
CA LYS A 139 -10.30 -6.58 -1.01
C LYS A 139 -10.07 -8.10 -0.91
N ASN A 140 -10.21 -8.82 -2.03
CA ASN A 140 -9.96 -10.26 -2.10
C ASN A 140 -8.47 -10.64 -2.12
N LEU A 141 -7.56 -9.68 -2.28
CA LEU A 141 -6.10 -9.89 -2.21
C LEU A 141 -5.61 -9.84 -0.76
N ILE A 142 -6.39 -9.24 0.14
CA ILE A 142 -6.07 -9.09 1.55
C ILE A 142 -6.25 -10.43 2.27
N ASN A 143 -5.18 -10.89 2.90
CA ASN A 143 -5.21 -12.10 3.72
C ASN A 143 -5.37 -11.71 5.19
N ILE A 144 -6.31 -12.34 5.88
CA ILE A 144 -6.51 -12.15 7.31
C ILE A 144 -6.13 -13.44 8.01
N SER A 145 -5.38 -13.32 9.11
CA SER A 145 -5.13 -14.43 10.01
C SER A 145 -6.23 -14.47 11.08
N ALA A 146 -6.91 -15.60 11.21
CA ALA A 146 -7.93 -15.84 12.21
C ALA A 146 -7.61 -17.10 13.02
N THR A 147 -8.11 -17.13 14.26
CA THR A 147 -8.02 -18.31 15.15
C THR A 147 -9.22 -19.24 15.02
N ASN A 148 -10.23 -18.86 14.23
CA ASN A 148 -11.39 -19.70 13.92
C ASN A 148 -11.65 -19.73 12.40
N PRO A 149 -12.23 -20.82 11.87
CA PRO A 149 -12.56 -20.95 10.45
C PRO A 149 -13.88 -20.27 10.06
N VAL A 150 -14.57 -19.65 11.01
CA VAL A 150 -15.95 -19.21 10.84
C VAL A 150 -15.99 -17.91 10.04
N SER A 151 -16.74 -17.93 8.94
CA SER A 151 -17.04 -16.74 8.16
C SER A 151 -17.65 -15.65 9.04
N SER A 152 -17.12 -14.44 8.92
CA SER A 152 -17.58 -13.31 9.73
C SER A 152 -17.81 -12.07 8.88
N ILE A 153 -18.84 -11.31 9.25
CA ILE A 153 -19.08 -9.98 8.69
C ILE A 153 -18.08 -9.02 9.34
N ASN A 154 -17.47 -8.21 8.47
CA ASN A 154 -16.45 -7.25 8.79
C ASN A 154 -16.89 -5.87 8.31
N GLN A 155 -16.80 -4.90 9.19
CA GLN A 155 -17.06 -3.50 8.86
C GLN A 155 -15.74 -2.84 8.49
N PHE A 156 -15.76 -2.13 7.37
CA PHE A 156 -14.69 -1.27 6.92
C PHE A 156 -15.13 0.18 6.99
N THR A 157 -14.33 1.01 7.64
CA THR A 157 -14.57 2.44 7.76
C THR A 157 -13.50 3.18 6.97
N TYR A 158 -13.94 4.13 6.13
CA TYR A 158 -13.09 4.84 5.18
C TYR A 158 -12.85 6.26 5.68
N PHE A 159 -11.59 6.66 5.76
CA PHE A 159 -11.15 7.96 6.21
C PHE A 159 -10.35 8.66 5.12
N ASN A 160 -10.65 9.92 4.85
CA ASN A 160 -9.84 10.73 3.95
C ASN A 160 -8.64 11.34 4.69
N SER A 161 -7.78 12.06 3.97
CA SER A 161 -6.58 12.70 4.53
C SER A 161 -6.85 13.76 5.60
N LYS A 162 -8.10 14.22 5.75
CA LYS A 162 -8.55 15.14 6.82
C LYS A 162 -9.01 14.40 8.09
N GLY A 163 -9.03 13.07 8.07
CA GLY A 163 -9.56 12.23 9.14
C GLY A 163 -11.08 12.14 9.16
N CYS A 164 -11.77 12.63 8.13
CA CYS A 164 -13.22 12.54 8.04
C CYS A 164 -13.64 11.17 7.51
N VAL A 165 -14.65 10.58 8.15
CA VAL A 165 -15.30 9.37 7.64
C VAL A 165 -16.14 9.75 6.41
N PHE A 166 -15.95 9.05 5.30
CA PHE A 166 -16.71 9.29 4.07
C PHE A 166 -17.47 8.07 3.55
N CYS A 167 -17.16 6.87 4.05
CA CYS A 167 -17.83 5.64 3.66
C CYS A 167 -17.71 4.58 4.76
N THR A 168 -18.68 3.68 4.77
CA THR A 168 -18.65 2.44 5.53
C THR A 168 -19.13 1.32 4.62
N GLU A 169 -18.36 0.26 4.50
CA GLU A 169 -18.71 -0.94 3.73
C GLU A 169 -18.67 -2.16 4.65
N TYR A 170 -19.46 -3.18 4.32
CA TYR A 170 -19.42 -4.47 4.98
C TYR A 170 -18.98 -5.54 3.98
N ALA A 171 -18.01 -6.36 4.36
CA ALA A 171 -17.62 -7.53 3.58
C ALA A 171 -17.62 -8.77 4.45
N THR A 172 -17.94 -9.90 3.83
CA THR A 172 -17.91 -11.20 4.50
C THR A 172 -16.56 -11.85 4.26
N THR A 173 -16.02 -12.45 5.30
CA THR A 173 -14.81 -13.28 5.19
C THR A 173 -15.20 -14.73 4.96
N SER A 174 -14.39 -15.46 4.20
CA SER A 174 -14.50 -16.92 4.11
C SER A 174 -13.11 -17.56 4.17
N LEU A 175 -13.08 -18.80 4.65
CA LEU A 175 -11.86 -19.56 4.82
C LEU A 175 -11.24 -19.91 3.46
N ARG A 176 -9.95 -19.62 3.30
CA ARG A 176 -9.18 -19.97 2.11
C ARG A 176 -8.24 -21.14 2.37
N THR A 177 -7.40 -21.03 3.39
CA THR A 177 -6.39 -22.03 3.72
C THR A 177 -6.25 -22.16 5.23
N VAL A 178 -5.71 -23.30 5.67
CA VAL A 178 -5.39 -23.58 7.07
C VAL A 178 -3.90 -23.89 7.14
N ASP A 179 -3.16 -23.09 7.90
CA ASP A 179 -1.77 -23.36 8.21
C ASP A 179 -1.71 -24.08 9.56
N VAL A 180 -0.95 -25.17 9.64
CA VAL A 180 -0.77 -25.94 10.89
C VAL A 180 0.69 -25.87 11.28
N ASP A 181 0.96 -25.34 12.46
CA ASP A 181 2.28 -25.40 13.08
C ASP A 181 2.58 -26.86 13.45
N SER A 182 3.62 -27.43 12.85
CA SER A 182 3.99 -28.84 13.01
C SER A 182 4.57 -29.18 14.38
N VAL A 183 4.99 -28.17 15.16
CA VAL A 183 5.60 -28.34 16.49
C VAL A 183 4.54 -28.14 17.58
N SER A 184 3.73 -27.08 17.48
CA SER A 184 2.74 -26.74 18.51
C SER A 184 1.34 -27.31 18.23
N GLY A 185 1.06 -27.77 17.00
CA GLY A 185 -0.26 -28.19 16.56
C GLY A 185 -1.26 -27.03 16.38
N ASN A 186 -0.82 -25.79 16.56
CA ASN A 186 -1.67 -24.62 16.44
C ASN A 186 -2.10 -24.40 14.99
N GLN A 187 -3.37 -24.05 14.82
CA GLN A 187 -3.97 -23.80 13.52
C GLN A 187 -4.16 -22.31 13.31
N VAL A 188 -3.70 -21.79 12.17
CA VAL A 188 -3.96 -20.43 11.71
C VAL A 188 -4.83 -20.51 10.47
N PHE A 189 -6.02 -19.92 10.55
CA PHE A 189 -6.98 -19.89 9.46
C PHE A 189 -6.73 -18.63 8.63
N ARG A 190 -6.42 -18.80 7.34
CA ARG A 190 -6.26 -17.68 6.41
C ARG A 190 -7.59 -17.40 5.73
N MET A 191 -8.16 -16.24 6.01
CA MET A 191 -9.45 -15.80 5.51
C MET A 191 -9.28 -14.76 4.41
N LYS A 192 -10.26 -14.69 3.49
CA LYS A 192 -10.34 -13.66 2.43
C LYS A 192 -11.69 -12.97 2.43
N PHE A 193 -11.73 -11.72 1.95
CA PHE A 193 -12.96 -10.96 1.76
C PHE A 193 -13.62 -11.24 0.40
N TYR A 194 -14.95 -11.18 0.39
CA TYR A 194 -15.81 -11.32 -0.80
C TYR A 194 -16.73 -10.10 -0.92
#